data_AF-A0A8B7IYD5-F1
#
_entry.id   AF-A0A8B7IYD5-F1
#
_cell.length_a   1.000
_cell.length_b   1.000
_cell.length_c   1.000
_cell.angle_alpha   90.00
_cell.angle_beta   90.00
_cell.angle_gamma   90.00
#
_symmetry.space_group_name_H-M   'P 1'
#
loop_
_entity.id
_entity.type
_entity.pdbx_description
1 polymer ?
#
loop_
_entity_poly.entity_id
_entity_poly.type
_entity_poly.pdbx_seq_one_letter_code
_entity_poly.pdbx_strand_id
1 'polypeptide(L)'
;MFTELQQMRQQLPDMEFGRRMAVERELEKVDAVRLINIVFDETGHFVLYGTMLGIKVINVETNRCIRILGKQENIRVMQLALFQGVAKKHRAAITIEMKASENPVLQNIQPDPTVICTAFKKNRFYM
;
A
#
# COMPACT_ATOMS: atom_id res chain seq x y z
N MET A 1 12.12 -11.65 -14.74
CA MET A 1 10.86 -10.93 -14.40
C MET A 1 11.01 -9.40 -14.31
N PHE A 2 11.64 -8.80 -13.27
CA PHE A 2 11.71 -7.32 -13.19
C PHE A 2 12.62 -6.69 -14.24
N THR A 3 13.74 -7.34 -14.58
CA THR A 3 14.64 -6.89 -15.64
C THR A 3 13.95 -6.91 -17.02
N GLU A 4 13.19 -7.97 -17.32
CA GLU A 4 12.40 -8.06 -18.56
C GLU A 4 11.33 -6.97 -18.61
N LEU A 5 10.61 -6.75 -17.49
CA LEU A 5 9.62 -5.68 -17.38
C LEU A 5 10.25 -4.30 -17.66
N GLN A 6 11.44 -4.03 -17.10
CA GLN A 6 12.19 -2.79 -17.32
C GLN A 6 12.64 -2.65 -18.79
N GLN A 7 13.04 -3.74 -19.44
CA GLN A 7 13.45 -3.75 -20.86
C GLN A 7 12.26 -3.53 -21.80
N MET A 8 11.11 -4.16 -21.53
CA MET A 8 9.89 -3.98 -22.34
C MET A 8 9.33 -2.57 -22.21
N ARG A 9 9.34 -2.03 -20.99
CA ARG A 9 8.86 -0.68 -20.70
C ARG A 9 9.59 -0.16 -19.47
N GLN A 10 10.33 0.93 -19.65
CA GLN A 10 11.04 1.57 -18.56
C GLN A 10 10.08 1.93 -17.42
N GLN A 11 10.30 1.33 -16.25
CA GLN A 11 9.47 1.55 -15.06
C GLN A 11 10.03 2.63 -14.16
N LEU A 12 11.36 2.67 -14.06
CA LEU A 12 12.15 3.61 -13.27
C LEU A 12 13.39 4.02 -14.07
N PRO A 13 14.04 5.15 -13.75
CA PRO A 13 15.37 5.46 -14.28
C PRO A 13 16.38 4.35 -13.95
N ASP A 14 17.31 4.05 -14.85
CA ASP A 14 18.16 2.85 -14.73
C ASP A 14 19.02 2.82 -13.46
N MET A 15 19.52 3.97 -13.04
CA MET A 15 20.27 4.07 -11.77
C MET A 15 19.41 3.72 -10.56
N GLU A 16 18.16 4.19 -10.54
CA GLU A 16 17.25 3.90 -9.44
C GLU A 16 16.79 2.43 -9.48
N PHE A 17 16.49 1.92 -10.67
CA PHE A 17 16.17 0.51 -10.86
C PHE A 17 17.28 -0.40 -10.35
N GLY A 18 18.55 -0.11 -10.70
CA GLY A 18 19.72 -0.85 -10.23
C GLY A 18 19.86 -0.83 -8.70
N ARG A 19 19.62 0.33 -8.07
CA ARG A 19 19.62 0.43 -6.59
C ARG A 19 18.52 -0.43 -5.96
N ARG A 20 17.29 -0.39 -6.48
CA ARG A 20 16.19 -1.18 -5.94
C ARG A 20 16.39 -2.69 -6.17
N MET A 21 16.96 -3.08 -7.31
CA MET A 21 17.34 -4.48 -7.58
C MET A 21 18.42 -4.99 -6.61
N ALA A 22 19.39 -4.14 -6.24
CA ALA A 22 20.38 -4.52 -5.23
C ALA A 22 19.74 -4.77 -3.87
N VAL A 23 18.77 -3.93 -3.47
CA VAL A 23 17.99 -4.14 -2.24
C VAL A 23 17.19 -5.45 -2.29
N GLU A 24 16.59 -5.80 -3.44
CA GLU A 24 15.86 -7.07 -3.58
C GLU A 24 16.77 -8.29 -3.38
N ARG A 25 18.00 -8.25 -3.93
CA ARG A 25 19.00 -9.31 -3.72
C ARG A 25 19.46 -9.41 -2.27
N GLU A 26 19.62 -8.27 -1.59
CA GLU A 26 19.96 -8.28 -0.16
C GLU A 26 18.84 -8.88 0.70
N LEU A 27 17.59 -8.56 0.35
CA LEU A 27 16.39 -9.07 1.01
C LEU A 27 16.28 -10.60 0.90
N GLU A 28 16.55 -11.14 -0.30
CA GLU A 28 16.63 -12.58 -0.56
C GLU A 28 17.79 -13.23 0.21
N LYS A 29 18.97 -12.60 0.24
CA LYS A 29 20.16 -13.12 0.93
C LYS A 29 19.94 -13.35 2.43
N VAL A 30 19.16 -12.49 3.08
CA VAL A 30 18.86 -12.62 4.53
C VAL A 30 17.57 -13.40 4.79
N ASP A 31 16.94 -13.95 3.75
CA ASP A 31 15.64 -14.62 3.79
C ASP A 31 14.58 -13.80 4.54
N ALA A 32 14.59 -12.48 4.33
CA ALA A 32 13.59 -11.58 4.91
C ALA A 32 12.30 -11.58 4.08
N VAL A 33 12.30 -12.16 2.89
CA VAL A 33 11.12 -12.28 2.01
C VAL A 33 9.96 -12.99 2.74
N ARG A 34 10.26 -13.99 3.58
CA ARG A 34 9.26 -14.69 4.42
C ARG A 34 8.54 -13.78 5.43
N LEU A 35 9.09 -12.60 5.71
CA LEU A 35 8.51 -11.61 6.63
C LEU A 35 7.64 -10.59 5.90
N ILE A 36 7.37 -10.76 4.61
CA ILE A 36 6.47 -9.89 3.85
C ILE A 36 5.05 -10.44 3.98
N ASN A 37 4.07 -9.55 4.18
CA ASN A 37 2.66 -9.92 4.18
C ASN A 37 1.93 -9.37 2.94
N ILE A 38 0.69 -9.84 2.81
CA ILE A 38 -0.27 -9.41 1.81
C ILE A 38 -1.56 -9.11 2.58
N VAL A 39 -2.24 -8.02 2.25
CA VAL A 39 -3.48 -7.63 2.92
C VAL A 39 -4.61 -7.44 1.91
N PHE A 40 -5.82 -7.84 2.30
CA PHE A 40 -7.03 -7.51 1.57
C PHE A 40 -7.63 -6.22 2.13
N ASP A 41 -8.34 -5.49 1.28
CA ASP A 41 -9.21 -4.41 1.73
C ASP A 41 -10.46 -4.96 2.43
N GLU A 42 -11.25 -4.09 3.07
CA GLU A 42 -12.42 -4.53 3.85
C GLU A 42 -13.51 -5.15 2.95
N THR A 43 -13.55 -4.76 1.68
CA THR A 43 -14.52 -5.31 0.71
C THR A 43 -14.08 -6.65 0.11
N GLY A 44 -12.79 -6.98 0.18
CA GLY A 44 -12.20 -8.16 -0.44
C GLY A 44 -11.98 -8.05 -1.95
N HIS A 45 -12.36 -6.94 -2.59
CA HIS A 45 -12.15 -6.73 -4.02
C HIS A 45 -10.70 -6.40 -4.37
N PHE A 46 -9.91 -5.93 -3.42
CA PHE A 46 -8.53 -5.48 -3.62
C PHE A 46 -7.55 -6.22 -2.72
N VAL A 47 -6.41 -6.59 -3.31
CA VAL A 47 -5.26 -7.10 -2.57
C VAL A 47 -4.08 -6.15 -2.71
N LEU A 48 -3.39 -5.89 -1.60
CA LEU A 48 -2.24 -5.01 -1.51
C LEU A 48 -1.00 -5.80 -1.08
N TYR A 49 0.10 -5.60 -1.79
CA TYR A 49 1.39 -6.20 -1.43
C TYR A 49 2.57 -5.34 -1.87
N GLY A 50 3.66 -5.42 -1.10
CA GLY A 50 4.89 -4.69 -1.35
C GLY A 50 5.74 -5.32 -2.45
N THR A 51 6.26 -4.50 -3.36
CA THR A 51 7.23 -4.88 -4.40
C THR A 51 8.40 -3.90 -4.43
N MET A 52 9.43 -4.18 -5.21
CA MET A 52 10.52 -3.20 -5.46
C MET A 52 10.01 -1.88 -6.09
N LEU A 53 8.86 -1.90 -6.76
CA LEU A 53 8.27 -0.70 -7.37
C LEU A 53 7.37 0.08 -6.41
N GLY A 54 7.14 -0.40 -5.19
CA GLY A 54 6.14 0.14 -4.27
C GLY A 54 5.02 -0.86 -3.99
N ILE A 55 3.90 -0.37 -3.45
CA ILE A 55 2.76 -1.18 -3.04
C ILE A 55 1.83 -1.34 -4.24
N LYS A 56 1.67 -2.56 -4.72
CA LYS A 56 0.70 -2.85 -5.78
C LYS A 56 -0.68 -2.99 -5.18
N VAL A 57 -1.66 -2.35 -5.80
CA VAL A 57 -3.09 -2.50 -5.53
C VAL A 57 -3.70 -3.23 -6.71
N ILE A 58 -4.05 -4.50 -6.50
CA ILE A 58 -4.62 -5.37 -7.53
C ILE A 58 -6.09 -5.58 -7.21
N ASN A 59 -6.96 -5.38 -8.22
CA ASN A 59 -8.33 -5.86 -8.11
C ASN A 59 -8.37 -7.34 -8.45
N VAL A 60 -8.91 -8.12 -7.53
CA VAL A 60 -8.87 -9.58 -7.53
C VAL A 60 -9.78 -10.15 -8.63
N GLU A 61 -10.91 -9.50 -8.91
CA GLU A 61 -11.87 -9.95 -9.92
C GLU A 61 -11.36 -9.77 -11.34
N THR A 62 -10.76 -8.61 -11.62
CA THR A 62 -10.25 -8.26 -12.96
C THR A 62 -8.80 -8.68 -13.17
N ASN A 63 -8.11 -9.08 -12.10
CA ASN A 63 -6.67 -9.36 -12.08
C ASN A 63 -5.83 -8.21 -12.65
N ARG A 64 -6.28 -6.96 -12.45
CA ARG A 64 -5.59 -5.76 -12.96
C ARG A 64 -4.97 -4.98 -11.81
N CYS A 65 -3.75 -4.50 -12.05
CA CYS A 65 -3.09 -3.55 -11.17
C CYS A 65 -3.69 -2.16 -11.39
N ILE A 66 -4.45 -1.68 -10.42
CA ILE A 66 -5.16 -0.39 -10.52
C ILE A 66 -4.23 0.76 -10.16
N ARG A 67 -3.34 0.54 -9.17
CA ARG A 67 -2.40 1.56 -8.73
C ARG A 67 -1.14 0.95 -8.12
N ILE A 68 -0.05 1.69 -8.21
CA ILE A 68 1.18 1.44 -7.45
C ILE A 68 1.40 2.64 -6.52
N LEU A 69 1.29 2.42 -5.22
CA LEU A 69 1.53 3.45 -4.20
C LEU A 69 3.01 3.49 -3.85
N GLY A 70 3.52 4.69 -3.53
CA GLY A 70 4.92 4.87 -3.16
C GLY A 70 5.90 4.55 -4.29
N LYS A 71 5.49 4.65 -5.56
CA LYS A 71 6.38 4.32 -6.70
C LYS A 71 7.63 5.19 -6.73
N GLN A 72 7.50 6.47 -6.37
CA GLN A 72 8.61 7.42 -6.31
C GLN A 72 9.41 7.31 -5.00
N GLU A 73 8.90 6.56 -4.02
CA GLU A 73 9.56 6.40 -2.74
C GLU A 73 10.65 5.34 -2.83
N ASN A 74 11.84 5.66 -2.32
CA ASN A 74 12.97 4.74 -2.28
C ASN A 74 12.90 3.84 -1.03
N ILE A 75 11.84 3.04 -0.95
CA ILE A 75 11.58 2.10 0.14
C ILE A 75 11.19 0.73 -0.42
N ARG A 76 11.73 -0.33 0.19
CA ARG A 76 11.27 -1.70 -0.06
C ARG A 76 10.30 -2.10 1.05
N VAL A 77 9.02 -2.06 0.73
CA VAL A 77 7.94 -2.31 1.70
C VAL A 77 7.97 -3.77 2.19
N MET A 78 7.75 -3.98 3.48
CA MET A 78 7.81 -5.29 4.15
C MET A 78 6.45 -5.71 4.70
N GLN A 79 6.04 -5.11 5.81
CA GLN A 79 4.74 -5.36 6.42
C GLN A 79 3.78 -4.22 6.07
N LEU A 80 2.54 -4.58 5.77
CA LEU A 80 1.44 -3.71 5.39
C LEU A 80 0.31 -3.86 6.41
N ALA A 81 -0.34 -2.76 6.72
CA ALA A 81 -1.62 -2.71 7.40
C ALA A 81 -2.49 -1.64 6.73
N LEU A 82 -3.80 -1.83 6.78
CA LEU A 82 -4.75 -0.92 6.16
C LEU A 82 -5.72 -0.42 7.23
N PHE A 83 -5.80 0.89 7.38
CA PHE A 83 -6.82 1.54 8.19
C PHE A 83 -7.93 2.02 7.25
N GLN A 84 -9.15 1.52 7.40
CA GLN A 84 -10.33 1.93 6.60
C GLN A 84 -11.44 2.53 7.48
N GLY A 85 -11.09 2.88 8.72
CA GLY A 85 -12.01 3.51 9.66
C GLY A 85 -12.08 5.03 9.50
N VAL A 86 -12.82 5.65 10.42
CA VAL A 86 -12.90 7.10 10.56
C VAL A 86 -11.90 7.54 11.63
N ALA A 87 -10.92 8.36 11.26
CA ALA A 87 -9.89 8.84 12.19
C ALA A 87 -10.43 9.86 13.21
N LYS A 88 -11.36 10.73 12.79
CA LYS A 88 -11.98 11.75 13.66
C LYS A 88 -13.24 11.20 14.33
N LYS A 89 -13.14 10.85 15.61
CA LYS A 89 -14.31 10.50 16.43
C LYS A 89 -15.10 11.76 16.80
N HIS A 90 -16.41 11.74 16.56
CA HIS A 90 -17.30 12.77 17.08
C HIS A 90 -17.48 12.59 18.60
N ARG A 91 -17.60 13.69 19.36
CA ARG A 91 -17.78 13.64 20.83
C ARG A 91 -19.14 13.06 21.26
N ALA A 92 -20.12 13.04 20.35
CA ALA A 92 -21.44 12.47 20.57
C ALA A 92 -21.63 11.19 19.74
N ALA A 93 -22.34 10.21 20.30
CA ALA A 93 -22.72 8.98 19.60
C ALA A 93 -23.51 9.34 18.33
N ILE A 94 -23.06 8.84 17.18
CA ILE A 94 -23.74 9.06 15.90
C ILE A 94 -24.83 7.99 15.78
N THR A 95 -26.10 8.40 15.65
CA THR A 95 -27.21 7.47 15.42
C THR A 95 -27.14 6.91 14.00
N ILE A 96 -27.73 5.72 13.79
CA ILE A 96 -27.78 5.08 12.47
C ILE A 96 -28.50 5.97 11.45
N GLU A 97 -29.58 6.61 11.89
CA GLU A 97 -30.37 7.58 11.11
C GLU A 97 -29.54 8.80 10.67
N MET A 98 -28.69 9.32 11.55
CA MET A 98 -27.80 10.42 11.22
C MET A 98 -26.77 10.03 10.15
N LYS A 99 -26.21 8.80 10.21
CA LYS A 99 -25.29 8.31 9.16
C LYS A 99 -25.98 8.13 7.81
N ALA A 100 -27.25 7.75 7.81
CA ALA A 100 -28.04 7.56 6.59
C ALA A 100 -28.50 8.90 5.98
N SER A 101 -28.59 9.97 6.78
CA SER A 101 -28.93 11.30 6.30
C SER A 101 -27.74 11.95 5.56
N GLU A 102 -28.01 12.63 4.44
CA GLU A 102 -27.02 13.46 3.73
C GLU A 102 -26.74 14.77 4.48
N ASN A 103 -26.31 14.69 5.73
CA ASN A 103 -26.03 15.86 6.56
C ASN A 103 -24.64 16.44 6.20
N PRO A 104 -24.54 17.68 5.70
CA PRO A 104 -23.26 18.30 5.33
C PRO A 104 -22.27 18.39 6.51
N VAL A 105 -22.76 18.44 7.75
CA VAL A 105 -21.92 18.48 8.96
C VAL A 105 -21.15 17.17 9.17
N LEU A 106 -21.70 16.05 8.67
CA LEU A 106 -21.10 14.71 8.79
C LEU A 106 -20.12 14.39 7.65
N GLN A 107 -20.01 15.22 6.59
CA GLN A 107 -19.04 15.00 5.51
C GLN A 107 -17.59 15.06 6.01
N ASN A 108 -17.32 15.79 7.10
CA ASN A 108 -16.02 15.80 7.76
C ASN A 108 -15.68 14.50 8.53
N ILE A 109 -16.61 13.53 8.54
CA ILE A 109 -16.54 12.23 9.23
C ILE A 109 -16.57 11.11 8.17
N GLN A 110 -15.88 11.32 7.05
CA GLN A 110 -15.68 10.25 6.07
C GLN A 110 -14.49 9.38 6.46
N PRO A 111 -14.52 8.08 6.13
CA PRO A 111 -13.34 7.23 6.22
C PRO A 111 -12.20 7.81 5.40
N ASP A 112 -10.98 7.77 5.92
CA ASP A 112 -9.77 8.15 5.20
C ASP A 112 -8.85 6.92 5.12
N PRO A 113 -9.06 6.04 4.11
CA PRO A 113 -8.30 4.80 4.01
C PRO A 113 -6.81 5.06 3.92
N THR A 114 -6.06 4.62 4.92
CA THR A 114 -4.62 4.88 5.04
C THR A 114 -3.84 3.57 5.09
N VAL A 115 -2.83 3.45 4.24
CA VAL A 115 -1.93 2.28 4.22
C VAL A 115 -0.74 2.56 5.12
N ILE A 116 -0.58 1.78 6.17
CA ILE A 116 0.58 1.85 7.06
C ILE A 116 1.56 0.75 6.64
N CYS A 117 2.84 1.09 6.51
CA CYS A 117 3.83 0.10 6.12
C CYS A 117 5.20 0.28 6.77
N THR A 118 5.94 -0.83 6.89
CA THR A 118 7.36 -0.84 7.26
C THR A 118 8.23 -1.06 6.03
N ALA A 119 9.50 -0.68 6.11
CA ALA A 119 10.45 -0.86 5.01
C ALA A 119 11.73 -1.57 5.44
N PHE A 120 12.32 -2.33 4.52
CA PHE A 120 13.53 -3.09 4.77
C PHE A 120 14.70 -2.17 5.17
N LYS A 121 15.36 -2.48 6.28
CA LYS A 121 16.47 -1.70 6.88
C LYS A 121 16.12 -0.23 7.17
N LYS A 122 14.84 0.09 7.40
CA LYS A 122 14.41 1.42 7.86
C LYS A 122 13.75 1.30 9.23
N ASN A 123 14.25 2.08 10.21
CA ASN A 123 13.65 2.15 11.55
C ASN A 123 12.53 3.21 11.60
N ARG A 124 11.56 3.11 10.69
CA ARG A 124 10.43 4.03 10.53
C ARG A 124 9.25 3.28 9.92
N PHE A 125 8.04 3.74 10.21
CA PHE A 125 6.84 3.39 9.45
C PHE A 125 6.43 4.54 8.53
N TYR A 126 5.67 4.22 7.49
CA TYR A 126 5.15 5.14 6.49
C TYR A 126 3.62 5.03 6.46
N MET A 127 2.94 6.12 6.13
CA MET A 127 1.48 6.22 6.05
C MET A 127 1.08 7.00 4.80
#